data_AF-A0A843HUV3-F1
#
_entry.id   AF-A0A843HUV3-F1
#
_cell.length_a   1.000
_cell.length_b   1.000
_cell.length_c   1.000
_cell.angle_alpha   90.00
_cell.angle_beta   90.00
_cell.angle_gamma   90.00
#
_symmetry.space_group_name_H-M   'P 1'
#
loop_
_entity.id
_entity.type
_entity.pdbx_description
1 polymer ?
#
loop_
_entity_poly.entity_id
_entity_poly.type
_entity_poly.pdbx_seq_one_letter_code
_entity_poly.pdbx_strand_id
1 'polypeptide(L)'
;KRVELSTIRQRILELRNQISEKVKIYQQLKNERDSVLKEIQSINDQINELVNKNNDLKNKINEKKDELKKYREQLKKIKEMLKSRNFNEAYEQQLKNMDKEVIENKRKKAEEKLKNNKRLTFDELLILYYNDKDSNEQDSSNIR
;
A
#
# COMPACT_ATOMS: atom_id res chain seq x y z
N LYS A 1 53.63 68.39 -37.12
CA LYS A 1 52.22 68.79 -37.36
C LYS A 1 51.42 67.83 -38.27
N ARG A 2 51.69 67.67 -39.58
CA ARG A 2 50.87 66.77 -40.44
C ARG A 2 50.98 65.28 -40.08
N VAL A 3 52.19 64.82 -39.72
CA VAL A 3 52.44 63.41 -39.34
C VAL A 3 51.77 63.07 -38.01
N GLU A 4 51.87 63.95 -37.01
CA GLU A 4 51.18 63.80 -35.71
C GLU A 4 49.65 63.76 -35.85
N LEU A 5 49.10 64.57 -36.77
CA LEU A 5 47.66 64.53 -37.04
C LEU A 5 47.22 63.21 -37.67
N SER A 6 48.08 62.61 -38.51
CA SER A 6 47.83 61.31 -39.14
C SER A 6 47.89 60.16 -38.15
N THR A 7 48.86 60.16 -37.22
CA THR A 7 48.97 59.14 -36.18
C THR A 7 47.81 59.22 -35.19
N ILE A 8 47.37 60.44 -34.83
CA ILE A 8 46.16 60.63 -34.00
C ILE A 8 44.92 60.08 -34.71
N ARG A 9 44.75 60.32 -36.02
CA ARG A 9 43.62 59.77 -36.80
C ARG A 9 43.62 58.25 -36.84
N GLN A 10 44.78 57.62 -37.03
CA GLN A 10 44.92 56.16 -36.98
C GLN A 10 44.52 55.61 -35.61
N ARG A 11 45.00 56.24 -34.53
CA ARG A 11 44.67 55.82 -33.17
C ARG A 11 43.18 55.99 -32.83
N ILE A 12 42.53 57.03 -33.35
CA ILE A 12 41.07 57.21 -33.23
C ILE A 12 40.33 56.08 -33.95
N LEU A 13 40.78 55.67 -35.14
CA LEU A 13 40.18 54.56 -35.88
C LEU A 13 40.34 53.23 -35.15
N GLU A 14 41.53 52.95 -34.62
CA GLU A 14 41.80 51.75 -33.80
C GLU A 14 40.91 51.70 -32.56
N LEU A 15 40.81 52.80 -31.81
CA LEU A 15 39.93 52.89 -30.64
C LEU A 15 38.47 52.69 -31.02
N ARG A 16 38.02 53.25 -32.14
CA ARG A 16 36.65 53.06 -32.63
C ARG A 16 36.37 51.59 -32.97
N ASN A 17 37.33 50.91 -33.59
CA ASN A 17 37.20 49.48 -33.90
C ASN A 17 37.14 48.65 -32.62
N GLN A 18 38.02 48.91 -31.65
CA GLN A 18 37.99 48.25 -30.34
C GLN A 18 36.66 48.47 -29.61
N ILE A 19 36.13 49.70 -29.60
CA ILE A 19 34.82 50.00 -29.02
C ILE A 19 33.74 49.19 -29.72
N SER A 20 33.73 49.16 -31.05
CA SER A 20 32.75 48.38 -31.83
C SER A 20 32.81 46.89 -31.50
N GLU A 21 34.00 46.31 -31.37
CA GLU A 21 34.19 44.91 -30.98
C GLU A 21 33.67 44.65 -29.56
N LYS A 22 34.01 45.52 -28.60
CA LYS A 22 33.53 45.40 -27.21
C LYS A 22 32.02 45.51 -27.12
N VAL A 23 31.38 46.37 -27.91
CA VAL A 23 29.91 46.48 -27.98
C VAL A 23 29.29 45.20 -28.51
N LYS A 24 29.87 44.58 -29.55
CA LYS A 24 29.39 43.28 -30.07
C LYS A 24 29.47 42.18 -29.02
N ILE A 25 30.61 42.07 -28.34
CA ILE A 25 30.80 41.09 -27.26
C ILE A 25 29.80 41.33 -26.12
N TYR A 26 29.60 42.59 -25.73
CA TYR A 26 28.62 42.95 -24.71
C TYR A 26 27.19 42.51 -25.09
N GLN A 27 26.79 42.73 -26.34
CA GLN A 27 25.47 42.30 -26.82
C GLN A 27 25.33 40.77 -26.83
N GLN A 28 26.38 40.04 -27.22
CA GLN A 28 26.39 38.57 -27.17
C GLN A 28 26.23 38.07 -25.73
N LEU A 29 27.04 38.57 -24.80
CA LEU A 29 26.96 38.21 -23.37
C LEU A 29 25.60 38.55 -22.76
N LYS A 30 25.01 39.68 -23.17
CA LYS A 30 23.66 40.06 -22.73
C LYS A 30 22.62 39.05 -23.21
N ASN A 31 22.67 38.64 -24.47
CA ASN A 31 21.74 37.66 -25.04
C ASN A 31 21.91 36.28 -24.39
N GLU A 32 23.15 35.84 -24.15
CA GLU A 32 23.43 34.60 -23.43
C GLU A 32 22.85 34.66 -22.01
N ARG A 33 23.08 35.75 -21.29
CA ARG A 33 22.55 35.96 -19.95
C ARG A 33 21.02 35.93 -19.93
N ASP A 34 20.36 36.56 -20.91
CA ASP A 34 18.91 36.54 -21.01
C ASP A 34 18.36 35.15 -21.39
N SER A 35 19.11 34.35 -22.15
CA SER A 35 18.77 32.94 -22.43
C SER A 35 18.87 32.08 -21.16
N VAL A 36 19.98 32.18 -20.44
CA VAL A 36 20.20 31.45 -19.18
C VAL A 36 19.14 31.81 -18.14
N LEU A 37 18.71 33.08 -18.06
CA LEU A 37 17.62 33.48 -17.17
C LEU A 37 16.30 32.77 -17.51
N LYS A 38 15.97 32.60 -18.80
CA LYS A 38 14.77 31.86 -19.21
C LYS A 38 14.88 30.38 -18.90
N GLU A 39 16.05 29.79 -19.08
CA GLU A 39 16.29 28.39 -18.70
C GLU A 39 16.13 28.18 -17.19
N ILE A 40 16.67 29.09 -16.37
CA ILE A 40 16.50 29.06 -14.92
C ILE A 40 15.01 29.16 -14.55
N GLN A 41 14.25 30.05 -15.18
CA GLN A 41 12.81 30.17 -14.94
C GLN A 41 12.07 28.86 -15.29
N SER A 42 12.35 28.28 -16.45
CA SER A 42 11.77 27.01 -16.88
C SER A 42 12.09 25.86 -15.92
N ILE A 43 13.35 25.78 -15.46
CA ILE A 43 13.76 24.77 -14.47
C ILE A 43 13.03 24.98 -13.14
N ASN A 44 12.87 26.22 -12.68
CA ASN A 44 12.12 26.52 -11.45
C ASN A 44 10.65 26.11 -11.57
N ASP A 45 10.02 26.33 -12.72
CA ASP A 45 8.64 25.90 -12.97
C ASP A 45 8.52 24.37 -12.93
N GLN A 46 9.47 23.66 -13.55
CA GLN A 46 9.53 22.19 -13.49
C GLN A 46 9.74 21.68 -12.05
N ILE A 47 10.60 22.34 -11.26
CA ILE A 47 10.80 22.01 -9.84
C ILE A 47 9.48 22.17 -9.07
N ASN A 48 8.77 23.28 -9.28
CA ASN A 48 7.49 23.52 -8.61
C ASN A 48 6.43 22.46 -8.97
N GLU A 49 6.34 22.07 -10.24
CA GLU A 49 5.46 20.97 -10.66
C GLU A 49 5.81 19.64 -9.97
N LEU A 50 7.10 19.31 -9.89
CA LEU A 50 7.56 18.09 -9.23
C LEU A 50 7.27 18.11 -7.73
N VAL A 51 7.44 19.26 -7.07
CA VAL A 51 7.08 19.45 -5.65
C VAL A 51 5.58 19.21 -5.44
N ASN A 52 4.73 19.77 -6.30
CA ASN A 52 3.28 19.57 -6.24
C ASN A 52 2.90 18.09 -6.43
N LYS A 53 3.46 17.43 -7.46
CA LYS A 53 3.25 16.00 -7.70
C LYS A 53 3.69 15.14 -6.49
N ASN A 54 4.80 15.50 -5.84
CA ASN A 54 5.29 14.79 -4.66
C ASN A 54 4.35 14.96 -3.46
N ASN A 55 3.81 16.17 -3.26
CA ASN A 55 2.81 16.43 -2.21
C ASN A 55 1.52 15.64 -2.46
N ASP A 56 1.02 15.59 -3.70
CA ASP A 56 -0.15 14.79 -4.05
C ASP A 56 0.07 13.30 -3.80
N LEU A 57 1.25 12.78 -4.16
CA LEU A 57 1.61 11.39 -3.89
C LEU A 57 1.68 11.10 -2.38
N LYS A 58 2.26 12.00 -1.58
CA LYS A 58 2.27 11.87 -0.12
C LYS A 58 0.86 11.82 0.46
N ASN A 59 -0.04 12.67 -0.03
CA ASN A 59 -1.45 12.67 0.40
C ASN A 59 -2.13 11.34 0.06
N LYS A 60 -1.97 10.84 -1.18
CA LYS A 60 -2.51 9.52 -1.59
C LYS A 60 -1.95 8.38 -0.74
N ILE A 61 -0.66 8.42 -0.39
CA ILE A 61 -0.05 7.41 0.50
C ILE A 61 -0.69 7.45 1.88
N ASN A 62 -0.94 8.64 2.43
CA ASN A 62 -1.57 8.78 3.74
C ASN A 62 -3.01 8.27 3.74
N GLU A 63 -3.79 8.64 2.72
CA GLU A 63 -5.15 8.12 2.52
C GLU A 63 -5.17 6.58 2.47
N LYS A 64 -4.28 5.97 1.68
CA LYS A 64 -4.18 4.52 1.58
C LYS A 64 -3.73 3.86 2.88
N LYS A 65 -2.84 4.49 3.66
CA LYS A 65 -2.47 4.02 4.99
C LYS A 65 -3.67 4.00 5.94
N ASP A 66 -4.53 5.02 5.88
CA ASP A 66 -5.70 5.11 6.74
C ASP A 66 -6.81 4.14 6.31
N GLU A 67 -7.01 3.93 5.00
CA GLU A 67 -7.86 2.84 4.50
C GLU A 67 -7.37 1.47 5.00
N LEU A 68 -6.06 1.22 4.94
CA LEU A 68 -5.46 -0.04 5.38
C LEU A 68 -5.65 -0.26 6.89
N LYS A 69 -5.52 0.79 7.71
CA LYS A 69 -5.86 0.72 9.15
C LYS A 69 -7.31 0.33 9.36
N LYS A 70 -8.26 0.96 8.65
CA LYS A 70 -9.69 0.61 8.75
C LYS A 70 -9.95 -0.85 8.39
N TYR A 71 -9.35 -1.36 7.32
CA TYR A 71 -9.49 -2.78 6.94
C TYR A 71 -8.88 -3.73 7.98
N ARG A 72 -7.72 -3.37 8.57
CA ARG A 72 -7.13 -4.16 9.67
C ARG A 72 -8.02 -4.20 10.90
N GLU A 73 -8.64 -3.09 11.26
CA GLU A 73 -9.59 -3.03 12.37
C GLU A 73 -10.84 -3.86 12.10
N GLN A 74 -11.39 -3.79 10.88
CA GLN A 74 -12.51 -4.63 10.47
C GLN A 74 -12.16 -6.12 10.53
N LEU A 75 -10.99 -6.53 10.02
CA LEU A 75 -10.52 -7.91 10.10
C LEU A 75 -10.34 -8.37 11.55
N LYS A 76 -9.81 -7.51 12.42
CA LYS A 76 -9.69 -7.81 13.85
C LYS A 76 -11.06 -8.05 14.49
N LYS A 77 -12.04 -7.18 14.22
CA LYS A 77 -13.42 -7.35 14.69
C LYS A 77 -14.05 -8.64 14.17
N ILE A 78 -13.88 -8.98 12.90
CA ILE A 78 -14.39 -10.24 12.32
C ILE A 78 -13.74 -11.44 13.00
N LYS A 79 -12.43 -11.42 13.22
CA LYS A 79 -11.70 -12.49 13.90
C LYS A 79 -12.16 -12.66 15.36
N GLU A 80 -12.40 -11.56 16.07
CA GLU A 80 -12.95 -11.58 17.42
C GLU A 80 -14.38 -12.13 17.42
N MET A 81 -15.24 -11.69 16.49
CA MET A 81 -16.58 -12.23 16.32
C MET A 81 -16.55 -13.74 16.08
N LEU A 82 -15.69 -14.23 15.17
CA LEU A 82 -15.56 -15.66 14.90
C LEU A 82 -15.11 -16.45 16.13
N LYS A 83 -14.13 -15.95 16.89
CA LYS A 83 -13.71 -16.57 18.15
C LYS A 83 -14.81 -16.59 19.20
N SER A 84 -15.50 -15.48 19.41
CA SER A 84 -16.64 -15.43 20.35
C SER A 84 -17.81 -16.31 19.91
N ARG A 85 -17.90 -16.56 18.60
CA ARG A 85 -18.91 -17.40 17.96
C ARG A 85 -18.40 -18.82 17.77
N ASN A 86 -17.37 -19.26 18.52
CA ASN A 86 -17.03 -20.67 18.70
C ASN A 86 -18.24 -21.38 19.33
N PHE A 87 -19.25 -21.65 18.50
CA PHE A 87 -20.41 -22.49 18.80
C PHE A 87 -19.96 -23.85 19.32
N ASN A 88 -18.79 -24.34 18.89
CA ASN A 88 -18.21 -25.58 19.37
C ASN A 88 -17.92 -25.56 20.87
N GLU A 89 -17.34 -24.50 21.44
CA GLU A 89 -17.03 -24.46 22.87
C GLU A 89 -18.29 -24.42 23.74
N ALA A 90 -19.29 -23.62 23.33
CA ALA A 90 -20.56 -23.55 24.04
C ALA A 90 -21.39 -24.85 23.92
N TYR A 91 -21.35 -25.50 22.76
CA TYR A 91 -22.04 -26.77 22.52
C TYR A 91 -21.34 -27.95 23.18
N GLU A 92 -20.00 -28.00 23.18
CA GLU A 92 -19.22 -28.98 23.94
C GLU A 92 -19.46 -28.84 25.44
N GLN A 93 -19.57 -27.62 25.97
CA GLN A 93 -19.98 -27.41 27.36
C GLN A 93 -21.42 -27.92 27.62
N GLN A 94 -22.36 -27.71 26.69
CA GLN A 94 -23.71 -28.25 26.81
C GLN A 94 -23.75 -29.78 26.74
N LEU A 95 -22.91 -30.40 25.89
CA LEU A 95 -22.76 -31.86 25.82
C LEU A 95 -22.12 -32.42 27.11
N LYS A 96 -21.09 -31.77 27.65
CA LYS A 96 -20.46 -32.18 28.92
C LYS A 96 -21.40 -32.09 30.12
N ASN A 97 -22.35 -31.15 30.08
CA ASN A 97 -23.37 -30.97 31.13
C ASN A 97 -24.62 -31.83 30.93
N MET A 98 -24.77 -32.52 29.79
CA MET A 98 -25.88 -33.45 29.55
C MET A 98 -25.55 -34.84 30.10
N ASP A 99 -26.56 -35.53 30.64
CA ASP A 99 -26.41 -36.90 31.10
C ASP A 99 -25.94 -37.83 29.96
N LYS A 100 -24.90 -38.63 30.24
CA LYS A 100 -24.29 -39.56 29.27
C LYS A 100 -25.31 -40.49 28.61
N GLU A 101 -26.33 -40.91 29.36
CA GLU A 101 -27.41 -41.76 28.87
C GLU A 101 -28.28 -41.07 27.80
N VAL A 102 -28.49 -39.75 27.92
CA VAL A 102 -29.25 -38.95 26.93
C VAL A 102 -28.45 -38.80 25.65
N ILE A 103 -27.14 -38.60 25.76
CA ILE A 103 -26.22 -38.49 24.61
C ILE A 103 -26.18 -39.81 23.85
N GLU A 104 -26.07 -40.93 24.55
CA GLU A 104 -25.99 -42.25 23.93
C GLU A 104 -27.30 -42.65 23.23
N ASN A 105 -28.45 -42.29 23.80
CA ASN A 105 -29.75 -42.48 23.16
C ASN A 105 -29.91 -41.63 21.88
N LYS A 106 -29.42 -40.39 21.88
CA LYS A 106 -29.40 -39.54 20.68
C LYS A 106 -28.44 -40.07 19.62
N ARG A 107 -27.28 -40.58 20.03
CA ARG A 107 -26.30 -41.22 19.15
C ARG A 107 -26.89 -42.45 18.45
N LYS A 108 -27.55 -43.35 19.18
CA LYS A 108 -28.24 -44.53 18.61
C LYS A 108 -29.29 -44.14 17.56
N LYS A 109 -30.10 -43.11 17.84
CA LYS A 109 -31.08 -42.58 16.87
C LYS A 109 -30.42 -42.01 15.62
N ALA A 110 -29.27 -41.34 15.77
CA ALA A 110 -28.49 -40.82 14.65
C ALA A 110 -27.87 -41.95 13.82
N GLU A 111 -27.32 -43.00 14.46
CA GLU A 111 -26.78 -44.18 13.79
C GLU A 111 -27.87 -44.96 13.03
N GLU A 112 -29.07 -45.09 13.60
CA GLU A 112 -30.21 -45.69 12.91
C GLU A 112 -30.64 -44.88 11.69
N LYS A 113 -30.61 -43.54 11.77
CA LYS A 113 -30.87 -42.67 10.60
C LYS A 113 -29.80 -42.83 9.52
N LEU A 114 -28.53 -42.92 9.92
CA LEU A 114 -27.41 -43.15 9.01
C LEU A 114 -27.53 -44.50 8.31
N LYS A 115 -27.84 -45.58 9.05
CA LYS A 115 -28.08 -46.93 8.49
C LYS A 115 -29.26 -46.97 7.52
N ASN A 116 -30.27 -46.13 7.75
CA ASN A 116 -31.44 -46.00 6.88
C ASN A 116 -31.25 -44.98 5.74
N ASN A 117 -30.01 -44.51 5.49
CA ASN A 117 -29.66 -43.50 4.49
C ASN A 117 -30.49 -42.20 4.59
N LYS A 118 -30.94 -41.83 5.79
CA LYS A 118 -31.67 -40.59 6.02
C LYS A 118 -30.68 -39.45 6.28
N ARG A 119 -31.03 -38.25 5.81
CA ARG A 119 -30.23 -37.04 6.03
C ARG A 119 -30.13 -36.74 7.52
N LEU A 120 -28.91 -36.64 8.03
CA LEU A 120 -28.64 -36.24 9.40
C LEU A 120 -28.67 -34.71 9.53
N THR A 121 -29.13 -34.25 10.69
CA THR A 121 -29.02 -32.85 11.10
C THR A 121 -27.61 -32.55 11.61
N PHE A 122 -27.25 -31.26 11.67
CA PHE A 122 -25.93 -30.82 12.13
C PHE A 122 -25.65 -31.30 13.57
N ASP A 123 -26.65 -31.25 14.45
CA ASP A 123 -26.55 -31.75 15.83
C ASP A 123 -26.31 -33.27 15.89
N GLU A 124 -26.98 -34.04 15.03
CA GLU A 124 -26.81 -35.51 14.99
C GLU A 124 -25.45 -35.92 14.44
N LEU A 125 -24.93 -35.18 13.44
CA LEU A 125 -23.56 -35.36 12.96
C LEU A 125 -22.56 -35.03 14.07
N LEU A 126 -22.75 -33.91 14.77
CA LEU A 126 -21.83 -33.52 15.83
C LEU A 126 -21.80 -34.57 16.96
N ILE A 127 -22.95 -35.10 17.38
CA ILE A 127 -23.04 -36.15 18.42
C ILE A 127 -22.36 -37.45 17.99
N LEU A 128 -22.41 -37.83 16.71
CA LEU A 128 -21.74 -39.04 16.20
C LEU A 128 -20.22 -38.94 16.23
N TYR A 129 -19.69 -37.76 15.91
CA TYR A 129 -18.26 -37.48 15.87
C TYR A 129 -17.72 -36.84 17.15
N TYR A 130 -18.58 -36.57 18.12
CA TYR A 130 -18.20 -36.14 19.45
C TYR A 130 -17.51 -37.29 20.17
N ASN A 131 -16.18 -37.19 20.28
CA ASN A 131 -15.36 -38.12 21.03
C ASN A 131 -15.16 -37.56 22.44
N ASP A 132 -15.78 -38.19 23.45
CA ASP A 132 -15.52 -37.96 24.88
C ASP A 132 -14.10 -38.40 25.31
N LYS A 133 -13.20 -38.70 24.35
CA LYS A 133 -11.95 -39.39 24.60
C LYS A 133 -10.72 -38.56 24.22
N ASP A 134 -10.20 -37.86 25.23
CA ASP A 134 -8.76 -37.78 25.54
C ASP A 134 -8.15 -39.17 25.88
N SER A 135 -8.62 -40.26 25.27
CA SER A 135 -8.15 -41.62 25.62
C SER A 135 -7.99 -42.57 24.45
N ASN A 136 -8.01 -42.10 23.21
CA ASN A 136 -7.51 -42.87 22.07
C ASN A 136 -6.91 -41.91 21.04
N GLU A 137 -5.70 -41.40 21.33
CA GLU A 137 -4.74 -41.01 20.29
C GLU A 137 -4.45 -42.25 19.43
N GLN A 138 -5.28 -42.48 18.43
CA GLN A 138 -4.80 -43.11 17.20
C GLN A 138 -4.89 -42.07 16.11
N ASP A 139 -3.73 -41.44 15.89
CA ASP A 139 -3.38 -40.67 14.72
C ASP A 139 -4.05 -41.27 13.48
N SER A 140 -5.10 -40.60 13.02
CA SER A 140 -5.62 -40.77 11.67
C SER A 140 -4.87 -39.80 10.75
N SER A 141 -3.54 -39.76 10.85
CA SER A 141 -2.68 -39.15 9.84
C SER A 141 -2.54 -40.13 8.66
N ASN A 142 -3.66 -40.39 7.99
CA ASN A 142 -3.65 -41.08 6.70
C ASN A 142 -4.74 -40.50 5.82
N ILE A 143 -4.53 -39.24 5.45
CA ILE A 143 -5.09 -38.67 4.23
C ILE A 143 -3.88 -38.29 3.40
N ARG A 144 -3.55 -39.17 2.46
CA ARG A 144 -2.69 -38.88 1.29
C ARG A 144 -3.49 -38.06 0.29
#